data_AF-I6YLB8-F1
#
_entry.id   AF-I6YLB8-F1
#
_cell.length_a   1.000
_cell.length_b   1.000
_cell.length_c   1.000
_cell.angle_alpha   90.00
_cell.angle_beta   90.00
_cell.angle_gamma   90.00
#
_symmetry.space_group_name_H-M   'P 1'
#
loop_
_entity.id
_entity.type
_entity.pdbx_description
1 polymer ?
#
loop_
_entity_poly.entity_id
_entity_poly.type
_entity_poly.pdbx_seq_one_letter_code
_entity_poly.pdbx_strand_id
1 'polypeptide(L)'
;MLGAKFLLITAVGGVGSVIGCTSLSGQDWDPEYVWRVGSKREFYLTTCTQRREDDQKGAGNRWIYSDLHVYLTFDENVPQAKNNVKLKLIGKGNYQKFVGTNPETSITYKNSEDLHQTIENENKDSRFSLTVSASSGNSWLGEAGGGEESSSWGLIIRCDINRKIFTFSDLTGTQKSAHLSQITFSLDNCDTKNYKGIKGCSIKIEDKVISEAVGHNTGLKWAEGFNPLVII
;
A
#
# COMPACT_ATOMS: atom_id res chain seq x y z
N MET A 1 55.10 -69.59 -14.29
CA MET A 1 54.27 -68.48 -14.82
C MET A 1 54.29 -67.36 -13.78
N LEU A 2 55.01 -66.27 -14.11
CA LEU A 2 54.99 -64.97 -13.44
C LEU A 2 53.58 -64.35 -13.61
N GLY A 3 53.04 -63.43 -12.82
CA GLY A 3 53.53 -62.59 -11.74
C GLY A 3 52.50 -61.47 -11.53
N ALA A 4 52.15 -61.23 -10.26
CA ALA A 4 51.71 -59.98 -9.62
C ALA A 4 50.78 -58.94 -10.31
N LYS A 5 49.67 -58.67 -9.58
CA LYS A 5 49.19 -57.36 -9.05
C LYS A 5 48.62 -56.27 -9.99
N PHE A 6 47.69 -55.53 -9.38
CA PHE A 6 47.03 -54.25 -9.71
C PHE A 6 45.71 -54.37 -10.50
N LEU A 7 44.61 -53.65 -10.21
CA LEU A 7 44.09 -52.86 -9.06
C LEU A 7 42.66 -52.39 -9.47
N LEU A 8 41.75 -52.20 -8.49
CA LEU A 8 40.56 -51.29 -8.49
C LEU A 8 39.45 -51.59 -9.53
N ILE A 9 38.16 -51.64 -9.20
CA ILE A 9 37.35 -50.66 -8.46
C ILE A 9 36.25 -51.40 -7.68
N THR A 10 36.13 -51.11 -6.39
CA THR A 10 35.10 -51.59 -5.48
C THR A 10 33.78 -50.84 -5.69
N ALA A 11 32.75 -51.54 -6.14
CA ALA A 11 31.35 -51.09 -6.04
C ALA A 11 30.83 -51.42 -4.64
N VAL A 12 30.88 -50.44 -3.73
CA VAL A 12 30.16 -50.52 -2.44
C VAL A 12 28.88 -49.71 -2.60
N GLY A 13 27.75 -50.42 -2.50
CA GLY A 13 26.40 -49.90 -2.64
C GLY A 13 26.15 -48.73 -1.70
N GLY A 14 25.57 -47.68 -2.28
CA GLY A 14 25.30 -46.41 -1.63
C GLY A 14 24.33 -46.53 -0.46
N VAL A 15 24.79 -46.10 0.71
CA VAL A 15 23.91 -45.53 1.73
C VAL A 15 23.62 -44.12 1.24
N GLY A 16 22.54 -43.98 0.48
CA GLY A 16 22.00 -42.68 0.08
C GLY A 16 21.49 -41.95 1.31
N SER A 17 22.34 -41.13 1.92
CA SER A 17 21.92 -40.09 2.84
C SER A 17 21.05 -39.11 2.07
N VAL A 18 19.73 -39.32 2.13
CA VAL A 18 18.73 -38.29 1.81
C VAL A 18 18.93 -37.19 2.84
N ILE A 19 19.74 -36.19 2.50
CA ILE A 19 19.72 -34.91 3.20
C ILE A 19 18.34 -34.34 2.90
N GLY A 20 17.47 -34.42 3.92
CA GLY A 20 16.09 -33.97 3.85
C GLY A 20 16.03 -32.53 3.34
N CYS A 21 15.27 -32.35 2.27
CA CYS A 21 14.79 -31.05 1.83
C CYS A 21 13.91 -30.46 2.95
N THR A 22 14.50 -29.69 3.86
CA THR A 22 13.74 -28.75 4.69
C THR A 22 14.02 -27.34 4.17
N SER A 23 13.16 -26.83 3.28
CA SER A 23 12.82 -25.39 3.17
C SER A 23 11.98 -25.01 1.94
N LEU A 24 11.37 -25.94 1.21
CA LEU A 24 10.44 -25.62 0.11
C LEU A 24 8.98 -25.47 0.57
N SER A 25 8.73 -24.84 1.73
CA SER A 25 7.37 -24.59 2.24
C SER A 25 7.15 -23.20 2.86
N GLY A 26 7.93 -22.18 2.47
CA GLY A 26 7.89 -20.87 3.12
C GLY A 26 7.33 -19.69 2.32
N GLN A 27 7.24 -19.76 0.99
CA GLN A 27 7.19 -18.54 0.17
C GLN A 27 5.79 -17.98 -0.18
N ASP A 28 4.72 -18.79 -0.18
CA ASP A 28 3.39 -18.37 -0.68
C ASP A 28 2.27 -18.29 0.37
N TRP A 29 2.59 -18.49 1.65
CA TRP A 29 1.58 -18.50 2.74
C TRP A 29 1.66 -17.32 3.68
N ASP A 30 2.44 -16.29 3.33
CA ASP A 30 2.45 -15.09 4.15
C ASP A 30 1.10 -14.38 4.02
N PRO A 31 0.44 -14.06 5.15
CA PRO A 31 -0.86 -13.42 5.13
C PRO A 31 -0.73 -12.03 4.52
N GLU A 32 -1.85 -11.48 4.08
CA GLU A 32 -1.91 -10.21 3.33
C GLU A 32 -1.31 -9.00 4.06
N TYR A 33 -1.16 -9.06 5.39
CA TYR A 33 -0.53 -8.01 6.18
C TYR A 33 1.01 -8.12 6.26
N VAL A 34 1.63 -9.15 5.67
CA VAL A 34 3.09 -9.35 5.69
C VAL A 34 3.73 -8.94 4.36
N TRP A 35 4.68 -8.01 4.45
CA TRP A 35 5.50 -7.54 3.36
C TRP A 35 6.90 -8.13 3.43
N ARG A 36 7.24 -9.05 2.52
CA ARG A 36 8.60 -9.55 2.35
C ARG A 36 9.37 -8.73 1.33
N VAL A 37 10.32 -7.93 1.78
CA VAL A 37 11.02 -6.95 0.92
C VAL A 37 11.94 -7.60 -0.11
N GLY A 38 12.44 -8.81 0.17
CA GLY A 38 13.25 -9.58 -0.77
C GLY A 38 12.46 -10.12 -1.98
N SER A 39 11.15 -10.28 -1.87
CA SER A 39 10.30 -10.80 -2.96
C SER A 39 9.39 -9.74 -3.59
N LYS A 40 8.97 -8.73 -2.83
CA LYS A 40 8.08 -7.66 -3.29
C LYS A 40 8.68 -6.30 -2.97
N ARG A 41 8.75 -5.42 -3.97
CA ARG A 41 9.22 -4.03 -3.79
C ARG A 41 8.21 -3.12 -3.12
N GLU A 42 6.95 -3.53 -3.10
CA GLU A 42 5.81 -2.72 -2.68
C GLU A 42 4.82 -3.59 -1.91
N PHE A 43 4.13 -2.95 -0.97
CA PHE A 43 3.13 -3.59 -0.12
C PHE A 43 1.74 -3.07 -0.45
N TYR A 44 0.92 -3.94 -1.01
CA TYR A 44 -0.44 -3.59 -1.42
C TYR A 44 -1.35 -3.37 -0.21
N LEU A 45 -1.96 -2.18 -0.16
CA LEU A 45 -2.94 -1.84 0.85
C LEU A 45 -4.35 -2.06 0.34
N THR A 46 -4.82 -1.28 -0.62
CA THR A 46 -6.21 -1.35 -1.07
C THR A 46 -6.34 -0.84 -2.50
N THR A 47 -7.50 -1.06 -3.10
CA THR A 47 -7.87 -0.45 -4.37
C THR A 47 -9.00 0.53 -4.12
N CYS A 48 -8.83 1.75 -4.59
CA CYS A 48 -9.85 2.79 -4.57
C CYS A 48 -10.36 3.04 -5.99
N THR A 49 -11.67 3.06 -6.14
CA THR A 49 -12.32 3.11 -7.44
C THR A 49 -13.38 4.19 -7.49
N GLN A 50 -13.55 4.77 -8.67
CA GLN A 50 -14.71 5.57 -9.02
C GLN A 50 -15.36 4.98 -10.27
N ARG A 51 -16.69 4.92 -10.20
CA ARG A 51 -17.56 4.47 -11.28
C ARG A 51 -18.67 5.51 -11.43
N ARG A 52 -19.33 5.50 -12.58
CA ARG A 52 -20.47 6.38 -12.84
C ARG A 52 -21.58 6.13 -11.83
N GLU A 53 -22.05 7.20 -11.20
CA GLU A 53 -23.20 7.18 -10.30
C GLU A 53 -24.51 7.51 -11.05
N ASP A 54 -25.65 7.26 -10.42
CA ASP A 54 -26.96 7.36 -11.06
C ASP A 54 -27.35 8.80 -11.40
N ASP A 55 -26.93 9.75 -10.58
CA ASP A 55 -27.08 11.20 -10.78
C ASP A 55 -26.18 11.74 -11.92
N GLN A 56 -25.15 11.00 -12.30
CA GLN A 56 -24.23 11.33 -13.41
C GLN A 56 -24.73 10.82 -14.78
N LYS A 57 -25.94 10.25 -14.86
CA LYS A 57 -26.52 9.71 -16.10
C LYS A 57 -27.04 10.77 -17.08
N GLY A 58 -27.12 12.04 -16.68
CA GLY A 58 -27.58 13.14 -17.52
C GLY A 58 -26.62 13.45 -18.68
N ALA A 59 -27.18 13.79 -19.85
CA ALA A 59 -26.38 14.30 -20.96
C ALA A 59 -25.72 15.63 -20.55
N GLY A 60 -24.38 15.66 -20.55
CA GLY A 60 -23.59 16.81 -20.12
C GLY A 60 -22.95 16.68 -18.72
N ASN A 61 -23.33 15.66 -17.93
CA ASN A 61 -22.73 15.46 -16.61
C ASN A 61 -21.31 14.92 -16.73
N ARG A 62 -20.36 15.59 -16.10
CA ARG A 62 -18.96 15.17 -16.05
C ARG A 62 -18.74 14.18 -14.92
N TRP A 63 -17.96 13.13 -15.19
CA TRP A 63 -17.54 12.16 -14.18
C TRP A 63 -16.21 11.50 -14.55
N ILE A 64 -15.59 10.88 -13.55
CA ILE A 64 -14.30 10.20 -13.69
C ILE A 64 -14.49 8.70 -13.43
N TYR A 65 -14.03 7.88 -14.37
CA TYR A 65 -13.74 6.47 -14.11
C TYR A 65 -12.32 6.38 -13.55
N SER A 66 -12.12 5.67 -12.45
CA SER A 66 -10.78 5.46 -11.92
C SER A 66 -10.61 4.14 -11.19
N ASP A 67 -9.41 3.58 -11.34
CA ASP A 67 -8.90 2.43 -10.60
C ASP A 67 -7.53 2.78 -10.05
N LEU A 68 -7.42 2.98 -8.74
CA LEU A 68 -6.20 3.35 -8.04
C LEU A 68 -5.83 2.28 -7.01
N HIS A 69 -4.82 1.50 -7.30
CA HIS A 69 -4.21 0.57 -6.36
C HIS A 69 -3.21 1.32 -5.48
N VAL A 70 -3.40 1.25 -4.17
CA VAL A 70 -2.63 1.95 -3.16
C VAL A 70 -1.62 1.00 -2.53
N TYR A 71 -0.36 1.43 -2.49
CA TYR A 71 0.74 0.66 -1.94
C TYR A 71 1.58 1.49 -0.97
N LEU A 72 2.25 0.82 -0.04
CA LEU A 72 3.44 1.35 0.62
C LEU A 72 4.70 0.91 -0.14
N THR A 73 5.65 1.82 -0.22
CA THR A 73 7.00 1.56 -0.74
C THR A 73 8.04 2.29 0.11
N PHE A 74 9.31 1.93 -0.03
CA PHE A 74 10.39 2.71 0.58
C PHE A 74 10.54 4.06 -0.12
N ASP A 75 10.70 5.14 0.66
CA ASP A 75 10.86 6.51 0.13
C ASP A 75 12.21 6.70 -0.59
N GLU A 76 13.21 5.90 -0.23
CA GLU A 76 14.54 5.86 -0.84
C GLU A 76 14.92 4.42 -1.20
N ASN A 77 15.94 4.24 -2.05
CA ASN A 77 16.56 2.93 -2.29
C ASN A 77 17.38 2.51 -1.05
N VAL A 78 16.69 2.17 0.04
CA VAL A 78 17.34 1.76 1.29
C VAL A 78 17.73 0.28 1.18
N PRO A 79 19.01 -0.07 1.38
CA PRO A 79 19.48 -1.45 1.23
C PRO A 79 19.00 -2.39 2.35
N GLN A 80 18.46 -1.86 3.46
CA GLN A 80 18.03 -2.66 4.60
C GLN A 80 16.87 -2.02 5.37
N ALA A 81 15.87 -2.84 5.73
CA ALA A 81 14.80 -2.43 6.64
C ALA A 81 15.34 -2.29 8.07
N LYS A 82 15.31 -1.07 8.60
CA LYS A 82 15.73 -0.71 9.97
C LYS A 82 14.78 0.33 10.55
N ASN A 83 14.81 0.54 11.87
CA ASN A 83 13.97 1.53 12.54
C ASN A 83 14.11 2.92 11.90
N ASN A 84 12.99 3.65 11.85
CA ASN A 84 12.85 5.00 11.30
C ASN A 84 13.11 5.15 9.80
N VAL A 85 13.27 4.04 9.05
CA VAL A 85 13.23 4.10 7.58
C VAL A 85 11.85 4.56 7.15
N LYS A 86 11.81 5.62 6.34
CA LYS A 86 10.56 6.19 5.84
C LYS A 86 9.99 5.37 4.71
N LEU A 87 8.66 5.29 4.73
CA LEU A 87 7.86 4.71 3.68
C LEU A 87 6.97 5.80 3.07
N LYS A 88 6.51 5.53 1.86
CA LYS A 88 5.67 6.43 1.07
C LYS A 88 4.44 5.69 0.57
N LEU A 89 3.28 6.34 0.63
CA LEU A 89 2.09 5.88 -0.08
C LEU A 89 2.19 6.26 -1.55
N ILE A 90 2.06 5.26 -2.41
CA ILE A 90 1.98 5.46 -3.85
C ILE A 90 0.70 4.85 -4.40
N GLY A 91 0.19 5.47 -5.45
CA GLY A 91 -0.92 4.98 -6.26
C GLY A 91 -0.44 4.43 -7.60
N LYS A 92 -1.07 3.36 -8.09
CA LYS A 92 -0.89 2.86 -9.46
C LYS A 92 -2.23 2.51 -10.06
N GLY A 93 -2.40 2.77 -11.35
CA GLY A 93 -3.60 2.34 -12.04
C GLY A 93 -3.97 3.26 -13.18
N ASN A 94 -5.25 3.52 -13.36
CA ASN A 94 -5.74 4.27 -14.52
C ASN A 94 -6.97 5.11 -14.22
N TYR A 95 -7.19 6.13 -15.03
CA TYR A 95 -8.38 6.96 -14.98
C TYR A 95 -8.77 7.48 -16.37
N GLN A 96 -10.04 7.86 -16.51
CA GLN A 96 -10.59 8.44 -17.73
C GLN A 96 -11.75 9.38 -17.40
N LYS A 97 -11.78 10.55 -18.06
CA LYS A 97 -12.86 11.52 -17.90
C LYS A 97 -13.96 11.29 -18.92
N PHE A 98 -15.19 11.53 -18.51
CA PHE A 98 -16.39 11.35 -19.32
C PHE A 98 -17.31 12.57 -19.23
N VAL A 99 -18.05 12.80 -20.30
CA VAL A 99 -19.24 13.67 -20.35
C VAL A 99 -20.42 12.80 -20.76
N GLY A 100 -21.36 12.55 -19.84
CA GLY A 100 -22.43 11.58 -20.01
C GLY A 100 -21.89 10.16 -20.20
N THR A 101 -22.05 9.57 -21.39
CA THR A 101 -21.47 8.26 -21.74
C THR A 101 -20.20 8.37 -22.57
N ASN A 102 -19.84 9.58 -23.02
CA ASN A 102 -18.76 9.77 -23.99
C ASN A 102 -17.45 10.05 -23.27
N PRO A 103 -16.35 9.36 -23.60
CA PRO A 103 -15.05 9.69 -23.05
C PRO A 103 -14.59 11.04 -23.58
N GLU A 104 -14.21 11.94 -22.66
CA GLU A 104 -13.62 13.24 -22.98
C GLU A 104 -12.12 13.11 -23.26
N THR A 105 -11.46 12.16 -22.58
CA THR A 105 -10.04 11.86 -22.73
C THR A 105 -9.82 10.38 -23.04
N SER A 106 -8.66 10.04 -23.60
CA SER A 106 -8.18 8.66 -23.57
C SER A 106 -7.89 8.20 -22.13
N ILE A 107 -7.89 6.89 -21.90
CA ILE A 107 -7.48 6.31 -20.61
C ILE A 107 -6.03 6.69 -20.34
N THR A 108 -5.76 7.23 -19.16
CA THR A 108 -4.42 7.54 -18.69
C THR A 108 -3.97 6.46 -17.71
N TYR A 109 -2.78 5.91 -17.91
CA TYR A 109 -2.15 4.94 -17.02
C TYR A 109 -1.04 5.59 -16.21
N LYS A 110 -1.04 5.35 -14.90
CA LYS A 110 -0.04 5.83 -13.95
C LYS A 110 0.63 4.65 -13.26
N ASN A 111 1.93 4.52 -13.50
CA ASN A 111 2.76 3.46 -12.90
C ASN A 111 3.30 3.84 -11.51
N SER A 112 3.18 5.11 -11.13
CA SER A 112 3.50 5.64 -9.80
C SER A 112 2.89 7.03 -9.67
N GLU A 113 2.04 7.22 -8.66
CA GLU A 113 1.46 8.48 -8.26
C GLU A 113 1.78 8.72 -6.79
N ASP A 114 2.38 9.86 -6.45
CA ASP A 114 2.70 10.21 -5.07
C ASP A 114 1.45 10.68 -4.32
N LEU A 115 0.97 9.89 -3.35
CA LEU A 115 -0.21 10.26 -2.57
C LEU A 115 0.09 11.26 -1.44
N HIS A 116 1.35 11.60 -1.20
CA HIS A 116 1.77 12.62 -0.24
C HIS A 116 1.99 13.99 -0.92
N GLN A 117 1.67 14.12 -2.21
CA GLN A 117 1.86 15.35 -2.97
C GLN A 117 1.07 16.52 -2.38
N THR A 118 1.64 17.71 -2.47
CA THR A 118 0.98 18.98 -2.16
C THR A 118 0.61 19.73 -3.44
N ILE A 119 -0.43 20.55 -3.38
CA ILE A 119 -0.81 21.47 -4.43
C ILE A 119 0.13 22.67 -4.37
N GLU A 120 0.54 23.17 -5.54
CA GLU A 120 1.35 24.39 -5.65
C GLU A 120 0.51 25.63 -5.34
N ASN A 121 0.27 25.88 -4.05
CA ASN A 121 -0.37 27.09 -3.54
C ASN A 121 0.38 27.60 -2.28
N GLU A 122 -0.01 28.79 -1.79
CA GLU A 122 0.64 29.43 -0.63
C GLU A 122 0.61 28.56 0.63
N ASN A 123 -0.45 27.77 0.80
CA ASN A 123 -0.68 26.91 1.97
C ASN A 123 -0.08 25.50 1.84
N LYS A 124 0.44 25.14 0.65
CA LYS A 124 0.89 23.78 0.30
C LYS A 124 -0.14 22.71 0.68
N ASP A 125 -1.40 22.95 0.30
CA ASP A 125 -2.50 22.06 0.66
C ASP A 125 -2.24 20.63 0.15
N SER A 126 -2.77 19.65 0.87
CA SER A 126 -2.64 18.26 0.45
C SER A 126 -3.42 18.01 -0.82
N ARG A 127 -2.80 17.39 -1.83
CA ARG A 127 -3.53 16.98 -3.02
C ARG A 127 -4.48 15.82 -2.72
N PHE A 128 -4.09 14.93 -1.82
CA PHE A 128 -4.89 13.76 -1.46
C PHE A 128 -5.23 13.75 0.03
N SER A 129 -6.49 13.45 0.33
CA SER A 129 -6.97 13.21 1.68
C SER A 129 -7.54 11.80 1.79
N LEU A 130 -7.25 11.12 2.90
CA LEU A 130 -7.87 9.86 3.25
C LEU A 130 -8.97 10.13 4.27
N THR A 131 -10.19 9.71 3.96
CA THR A 131 -11.32 9.85 4.89
C THR A 131 -11.80 8.48 5.32
N VAL A 132 -12.19 8.36 6.60
CA VAL A 132 -12.75 7.15 7.20
C VAL A 132 -14.10 7.49 7.83
N SER A 133 -15.14 6.74 7.47
CA SER A 133 -16.46 6.85 8.08
C SER A 133 -16.47 6.26 9.49
N ALA A 134 -17.05 6.98 10.44
CA ALA A 134 -17.20 6.53 11.82
C ALA A 134 -18.14 5.33 11.97
N SER A 135 -19.21 5.29 11.16
CA SER A 135 -20.26 4.29 11.27
C SER A 135 -19.90 2.96 10.60
N SER A 136 -19.28 3.02 9.43
CA SER A 136 -18.97 1.82 8.62
C SER A 136 -17.51 1.39 8.73
N GLY A 137 -16.59 2.32 9.03
CA GLY A 137 -15.15 2.11 8.87
C GLY A 137 -14.69 2.07 7.41
N ASN A 138 -15.60 2.35 6.46
CA ASN A 138 -15.24 2.44 5.06
C ASN A 138 -14.35 3.67 4.83
N SER A 139 -13.38 3.53 3.95
CA SER A 139 -12.46 4.61 3.59
C SER A 139 -12.60 5.02 2.13
N TRP A 140 -12.23 6.26 1.86
CA TRP A 140 -12.10 6.78 0.50
C TRP A 140 -10.93 7.75 0.45
N LEU A 141 -10.33 7.85 -0.74
CA LEU A 141 -9.42 8.94 -1.05
C LEU A 141 -10.20 10.06 -1.73
N GLY A 142 -9.83 11.30 -1.46
CA GLY A 142 -10.34 12.45 -2.19
C GLY A 142 -9.19 13.27 -2.74
N GLU A 143 -9.27 13.63 -4.03
CA GLU A 143 -8.36 14.60 -4.63
C GLU A 143 -8.89 16.01 -4.41
N ALA A 144 -8.07 16.86 -3.80
CA ALA A 144 -8.38 18.27 -3.64
C ALA A 144 -8.36 18.98 -4.99
N GLY A 145 -9.39 19.80 -5.27
CA GLY A 145 -9.53 20.52 -6.52
C GLY A 145 -10.88 21.26 -6.61
N GLY A 146 -11.00 22.18 -7.56
CA GLY A 146 -12.19 22.99 -7.81
C GLY A 146 -13.32 22.26 -8.57
N GLY A 147 -13.38 20.93 -8.51
CA GLY A 147 -14.36 20.10 -9.20
C GLY A 147 -13.75 18.98 -10.06
N GLU A 148 -14.60 18.14 -10.65
CA GLU A 148 -14.19 16.99 -11.50
C GLU A 148 -13.30 17.38 -12.69
N GLU A 149 -13.42 18.62 -13.19
CA GLU A 149 -12.55 19.11 -14.26
C GLU A 149 -11.08 19.22 -13.84
N SER A 150 -10.83 19.51 -12.57
CA SER A 150 -9.50 19.67 -12.00
C SER A 150 -8.91 18.38 -11.44
N SER A 151 -9.75 17.38 -11.17
CA SER A 151 -9.31 16.10 -10.62
C SER A 151 -8.84 15.15 -11.72
N SER A 152 -7.82 14.34 -11.43
CA SER A 152 -7.41 13.21 -12.26
C SER A 152 -8.14 11.94 -11.86
N TRP A 153 -8.22 11.66 -10.56
CA TRP A 153 -8.72 10.39 -10.04
C TRP A 153 -10.17 10.44 -9.59
N GLY A 154 -10.63 11.59 -9.13
CA GLY A 154 -11.93 11.78 -8.51
C GLY A 154 -11.87 12.66 -7.27
N LEU A 155 -12.92 13.46 -7.06
CA LEU A 155 -13.11 14.17 -5.79
C LEU A 155 -13.32 13.19 -4.62
N ILE A 156 -13.93 12.04 -4.90
CA ILE A 156 -14.15 10.94 -3.95
C ILE A 156 -14.01 9.61 -4.69
N ILE A 157 -12.98 8.82 -4.33
CA ILE A 157 -12.74 7.48 -4.85
C ILE A 157 -12.85 6.46 -3.69
N ARG A 158 -13.83 5.57 -3.77
CA ARG A 158 -14.15 4.63 -2.68
C ARG A 158 -13.14 3.50 -2.64
N CYS A 159 -12.52 3.28 -1.49
CA CYS A 159 -11.59 2.17 -1.29
C CYS A 159 -12.35 0.88 -0.97
N ASP A 160 -11.70 -0.26 -1.18
CA ASP A 160 -12.30 -1.59 -0.97
C ASP A 160 -12.95 -1.69 0.42
N ILE A 161 -14.27 -1.82 0.42
CA ILE A 161 -15.12 -1.84 1.61
C ILE A 161 -14.82 -3.06 2.51
N ASN A 162 -14.25 -4.12 1.95
CA ASN A 162 -13.89 -5.32 2.69
C ASN A 162 -12.52 -5.20 3.36
N ARG A 163 -11.75 -4.15 3.04
CA ARG A 163 -10.40 -3.91 3.58
C ARG A 163 -10.36 -2.66 4.43
N LYS A 164 -10.71 -2.83 5.71
CA LYS A 164 -10.52 -1.78 6.73
C LYS A 164 -9.05 -1.73 7.13
N ILE A 165 -8.32 -0.79 6.56
CA ILE A 165 -6.86 -0.66 6.76
C ILE A 165 -6.52 0.47 7.71
N PHE A 166 -7.30 1.54 7.67
CA PHE A 166 -7.08 2.75 8.44
C PHE A 166 -8.26 3.05 9.34
N THR A 167 -7.97 3.68 10.48
CA THR A 167 -8.96 4.26 11.39
C THR A 167 -8.33 5.44 12.11
N PHE A 168 -9.10 6.14 12.94
CA PHE A 168 -8.59 7.19 13.81
C PHE A 168 -8.61 6.74 15.27
N SER A 169 -7.69 7.30 16.07
CA SER A 169 -7.58 7.03 17.49
C SER A 169 -8.84 7.44 18.26
N ASP A 170 -9.43 8.56 17.84
CA ASP A 170 -10.77 8.98 18.20
C ASP A 170 -11.57 9.11 16.90
N LEU A 171 -12.75 8.49 16.82
CA LEU A 171 -13.59 8.50 15.64
C LEU A 171 -15.01 9.02 15.97
N THR A 172 -15.12 10.01 16.87
CA THR A 172 -16.40 10.71 17.10
C THR A 172 -16.84 11.50 15.86
N GLY A 173 -18.15 11.54 15.62
CA GLY A 173 -18.76 12.26 14.49
C GLY A 173 -19.21 11.32 13.37
N THR A 174 -19.33 11.85 12.14
CA THR A 174 -19.77 11.08 10.96
C THR A 174 -18.59 10.49 10.19
N GLN A 175 -17.52 11.26 10.02
CA GLN A 175 -16.30 10.88 9.32
C GLN A 175 -15.12 11.73 9.81
N LYS A 176 -13.90 11.22 9.64
CA LYS A 176 -12.66 11.98 9.86
C LYS A 176 -11.74 11.85 8.65
N SER A 177 -11.02 12.92 8.35
CA SER A 177 -10.18 13.04 7.16
C SER A 177 -8.75 13.37 7.56
N ALA A 178 -7.78 12.76 6.89
CA ALA A 178 -6.36 13.00 7.08
C ALA A 178 -5.73 13.43 5.75
N HIS A 179 -5.12 14.62 5.76
CA HIS A 179 -4.28 15.11 4.65
C HIS A 179 -3.02 14.25 4.54
N LEU A 180 -2.86 13.49 3.45
CA LEU A 180 -1.79 12.51 3.31
C LEU A 180 -0.39 13.12 3.24
N SER A 181 -0.27 14.36 2.75
CA SER A 181 0.99 15.11 2.80
C SER A 181 1.50 15.40 4.23
N GLN A 182 0.61 15.33 5.23
CA GLN A 182 0.94 15.51 6.65
C GLN A 182 1.18 14.17 7.37
N ILE A 183 0.92 13.04 6.70
CA ILE A 183 1.13 11.70 7.25
C ILE A 183 2.54 11.21 6.91
N THR A 184 3.20 10.59 7.88
CA THR A 184 4.48 9.91 7.70
C THR A 184 4.33 8.44 8.09
N PHE A 185 4.77 7.56 7.19
CA PHE A 185 4.91 6.13 7.46
C PHE A 185 6.38 5.82 7.70
N SER A 186 6.69 5.01 8.71
CA SER A 186 8.06 4.54 8.91
C SER A 186 8.13 3.19 9.60
N LEU A 187 9.26 2.53 9.46
CA LEU A 187 9.52 1.27 10.15
C LEU A 187 9.82 1.50 11.63
N ASP A 188 9.33 0.60 12.47
CA ASP A 188 9.53 0.61 13.91
C ASP A 188 9.62 -0.80 14.48
N ASN A 189 10.16 -0.95 15.69
CA ASN A 189 10.33 -2.21 16.41
C ASN A 189 11.05 -3.34 15.62
N CYS A 190 11.99 -2.98 14.75
CA CYS A 190 12.72 -3.93 13.89
C CYS A 190 13.56 -4.97 14.64
N ASP A 191 13.95 -4.68 15.89
CA ASP A 191 14.81 -5.55 16.69
C ASP A 191 14.02 -6.53 17.56
N THR A 192 12.76 -6.22 17.85
CA THR A 192 11.92 -6.98 18.78
C THR A 192 10.83 -7.78 18.07
N LYS A 193 10.36 -7.30 16.92
CA LYS A 193 9.35 -8.01 16.14
C LYS A 193 9.98 -9.19 15.39
N ASN A 194 9.38 -10.35 15.59
CA ASN A 194 9.74 -11.58 14.91
C ASN A 194 8.48 -12.23 14.33
N TYR A 195 8.59 -12.78 13.13
CA TYR A 195 7.53 -13.54 12.49
C TYR A 195 8.11 -14.83 11.96
N LYS A 196 7.62 -15.96 12.48
CA LYS A 196 8.10 -17.31 12.14
C LYS A 196 9.63 -17.44 12.21
N GLY A 197 10.26 -16.81 13.20
CA GLY A 197 11.72 -16.84 13.39
C GLY A 197 12.53 -15.87 12.52
N ILE A 198 11.86 -15.05 11.70
CA ILE A 198 12.48 -14.02 10.85
C ILE A 198 12.28 -12.66 11.53
N LYS A 199 13.35 -11.85 11.57
CA LYS A 199 13.27 -10.47 12.05
C LYS A 199 12.32 -9.66 11.18
N GLY A 200 11.46 -8.88 11.80
CA GLY A 200 10.54 -7.99 11.11
C GLY A 200 10.45 -6.63 11.77
N CYS A 201 9.88 -5.67 11.04
CA CYS A 201 9.55 -4.34 11.51
C CYS A 201 8.04 -4.13 11.45
N SER A 202 7.47 -3.52 12.47
CA SER A 202 6.14 -2.90 12.34
C SER A 202 6.22 -1.64 11.50
N ILE A 203 5.09 -1.20 10.96
CA ILE A 203 4.97 0.11 10.32
C ILE A 203 4.23 1.04 11.27
N LYS A 204 4.83 2.16 11.65
CA LYS A 204 4.17 3.22 12.42
C LYS A 204 3.65 4.33 11.50
N ILE A 205 2.55 4.95 11.91
CA ILE A 205 1.94 6.11 11.28
C ILE A 205 2.11 7.29 12.24
N GLU A 206 2.64 8.40 11.75
CA GLU A 206 2.84 9.63 12.51
C GLU A 206 2.21 10.81 11.75
N ASP A 207 1.42 11.62 12.45
CA ASP A 207 0.89 12.87 11.94
C ASP A 207 1.88 14.02 12.22
N LYS A 208 2.26 14.77 11.18
CA LYS A 208 2.97 16.03 11.36
C LYS A 208 1.93 17.11 11.65
N VAL A 209 1.87 17.58 12.89
CA VAL A 209 1.04 18.73 13.28
C VAL A 209 1.67 20.00 12.70
N ILE A 210 1.46 20.23 11.40
CA ILE A 210 1.84 21.46 10.72
C ILE A 210 0.55 22.25 10.57
N SER A 211 0.31 23.13 11.55
CA SER A 211 -0.71 24.20 11.57
C SER A 211 -2.10 23.84 11.02
N GLU A 212 -3.11 23.73 11.90
CA GLU A 212 -4.57 23.81 11.66
C GLU A 212 -5.06 23.72 10.19
N ALA A 213 -4.62 22.73 9.42
CA ALA A 213 -5.09 22.59 8.05
C ALA A 213 -6.56 22.21 8.15
N VAL A 214 -7.44 23.08 7.64
CA VAL A 214 -8.88 22.89 7.71
C VAL A 214 -9.22 21.53 7.10
N GLY A 215 -9.86 20.66 7.89
CA GLY A 215 -10.23 19.31 7.45
C GLY A 215 -9.20 18.21 7.75
N HIS A 216 -8.02 18.52 8.31
CA HIS A 216 -7.09 17.50 8.82
C HIS A 216 -7.42 17.12 10.27
N ASN A 217 -7.78 15.85 10.49
CA ASN A 217 -7.88 15.22 11.78
C ASN A 217 -6.61 14.44 12.09
N THR A 218 -6.12 14.54 13.32
CA THR A 218 -4.96 13.79 13.82
C THR A 218 -5.37 12.43 14.38
N GLY A 219 -4.38 11.56 14.58
CA GLY A 219 -4.53 10.25 15.20
C GLY A 219 -4.85 9.15 14.21
N LEU A 220 -4.49 9.31 12.92
CA LEU A 220 -4.62 8.25 11.93
C LEU A 220 -3.77 7.04 12.35
N LYS A 221 -4.35 5.85 12.34
CA LYS A 221 -3.68 4.61 12.72
C LYS A 221 -4.16 3.43 11.87
N TRP A 222 -3.47 2.31 11.99
CA TRP A 222 -3.96 1.06 11.42
C TRP A 222 -5.28 0.65 12.09
N ALA A 223 -6.20 0.14 11.29
CA ALA A 223 -7.45 -0.42 11.77
C ALA A 223 -7.20 -1.64 12.65
N GLU A 224 -8.13 -1.91 13.57
CA GLU A 224 -8.05 -3.10 14.42
C GLU A 224 -8.02 -4.37 13.55
N GLY A 225 -7.11 -5.30 13.89
CA GLY A 225 -6.89 -6.52 13.12
C GLY A 225 -5.94 -6.38 11.93
N PHE A 226 -5.69 -5.17 11.43
CA PHE A 226 -4.70 -4.93 10.38
C PHE A 226 -3.36 -4.47 10.98
N ASN A 227 -2.40 -5.39 11.08
CA ASN A 227 -1.09 -5.12 11.68
C ASN A 227 0.03 -5.38 10.67
N PRO A 228 0.33 -4.41 9.80
CA PRO A 228 1.29 -4.63 8.73
C PRO A 228 2.70 -4.85 9.28
N LEU A 229 3.37 -5.87 8.75
CA LEU A 229 4.71 -6.29 9.16
C LEU A 229 5.62 -6.37 7.94
N VAL A 230 6.82 -5.81 8.05
CA VAL A 230 7.86 -5.90 7.03
C VAL A 230 8.91 -6.92 7.47
N ILE A 231 9.22 -7.90 6.64
CA ILE A 231 10.24 -8.92 6.90
C ILE A 231 11.26 -8.94 5.76
N ILE A 232 12.52 -9.23 6.12
CA ILE A 232 13.64 -9.34 5.18
C ILE A 232 13.80 -10.80 4.75
#